data_AF-A0A8H9UYE2-F1
#
_entry.id   AF-A0A8H9UYE2-F1
#
_cell.length_a   1.000
_cell.length_b   1.000
_cell.length_c   1.000
_cell.angle_alpha   90.00
_cell.angle_beta   90.00
_cell.angle_gamma   90.00
#
_symmetry.space_group_name_H-M   'P 1'
#
loop_
_entity.id
_entity.type
_entity.pdbx_description
1 polymer ?
#
loop_
_entity_poly.entity_id
_entity_poly.type
_entity_poly.pdbx_seq_one_letter_code
_entity_poly.pdbx_strand_id
1 'polypeptide(L)' 'MRKITTPKKIGRPTQNPKDTERLTVRLDKESSLILEKYCEKEGIDKSEGIRRGIKSLKDK' A
#
# COMPACT_ATOMS: atom_id res chain seq x y z
N MET A 1 -24.50 -37.78 -25.24
CA MET A 1 -23.92 -37.17 -24.02
C MET A 1 -23.02 -36.00 -24.43
N ARG A 2 -23.37 -34.74 -24.11
CA ARG A 2 -22.50 -33.58 -24.35
C ARG A 2 -21.74 -33.29 -23.06
N LYS A 3 -20.41 -33.48 -23.06
CA LYS A 3 -19.53 -33.10 -21.94
C LYS A 3 -19.41 -31.57 -21.93
N ILE A 4 -19.96 -30.92 -20.91
CA ILE A 4 -19.78 -29.48 -20.69
C ILE A 4 -18.50 -29.33 -19.85
N THR A 5 -17.37 -29.07 -20.50
CA THR A 5 -16.14 -28.66 -19.81
C THR A 5 -16.28 -27.18 -19.47
N THR A 6 -16.63 -26.88 -18.22
CA THR A 6 -16.68 -25.52 -17.71
C THR A 6 -15.26 -24.93 -17.65
N PRO A 7 -15.01 -23.76 -18.26
CA PRO A 7 -13.71 -23.09 -18.14
C PRO A 7 -13.52 -22.60 -16.70
N LYS A 8 -12.33 -22.86 -16.14
CA LYS A 8 -11.90 -22.34 -14.83
C LYS A 8 -11.98 -20.81 -14.87
N LYS A 9 -12.75 -20.20 -13.96
CA LYS A 9 -12.84 -18.74 -13.83
C LYS A 9 -11.49 -18.20 -13.38
N ILE A 10 -10.60 -17.92 -14.33
CA ILE A 10 -9.37 -17.19 -14.09
C ILE A 10 -9.81 -15.74 -13.88
N GLY A 11 -9.74 -15.26 -12.63
CA GLY A 11 -9.90 -13.84 -12.33
C GLY A 11 -8.89 -13.01 -13.15
N ARG A 12 -9.10 -11.69 -13.27
CA ARG A 12 -8.32 -10.80 -14.15
C ARG A 12 -6.81 -11.12 -14.06
N PRO A 13 -6.18 -11.74 -15.08
CA PRO A 13 -4.78 -12.09 -15.02
C PRO A 13 -3.99 -10.79 -15.05
N THR A 14 -3.43 -10.42 -13.90
CA THR A 14 -2.64 -9.20 -13.78
C THR A 14 -1.20 -9.64 -13.53
N GLN A 15 -0.32 -9.40 -14.50
CA GLN A 15 1.11 -9.74 -14.44
C GLN A 15 1.91 -8.87 -13.44
N ASN A 16 1.23 -7.92 -12.81
CA ASN A 16 1.74 -7.16 -11.68
C ASN A 16 0.52 -6.81 -10.82
N PRO A 17 0.05 -7.72 -9.95
CA PRO A 17 -0.85 -7.27 -8.90
C PRO A 17 -0.11 -6.11 -8.21
N LYS A 18 -0.78 -4.98 -7.97
CA LYS A 18 -0.27 -4.08 -6.94
C LYS A 18 -0.21 -4.98 -5.71
N ASP A 19 0.97 -5.45 -5.32
CA ASP A 19 1.13 -6.42 -4.24
C ASP A 19 0.61 -5.77 -2.94
N THR A 20 -0.70 -5.92 -2.77
CA THR A 20 -1.50 -6.42 -1.65
C THR A 20 -1.16 -6.04 -0.22
N GLU A 21 -0.14 -5.24 0.04
CA GLU A 21 0.17 -4.81 1.39
C GLU A 21 -0.59 -3.53 1.73
N ARG A 22 -1.85 -3.73 2.12
CA ARG A 22 -2.61 -2.71 2.83
C ARG A 22 -2.06 -2.58 4.24
N LEU A 23 -1.16 -1.63 4.45
CA LEU A 23 -0.65 -1.31 5.77
C LEU A 23 -1.74 -0.64 6.62
N THR A 24 -2.28 -1.37 7.60
CA THR A 24 -3.19 -0.83 8.61
C THR A 24 -2.47 -0.85 9.95
N VAL A 25 -1.82 0.25 10.31
CA VAL A 25 -1.03 0.37 11.54
C VAL A 25 -1.69 1.38 12.47
N ARG A 26 -1.76 1.04 13.76
CA ARG A 26 -2.13 2.00 14.81
C ARG A 26 -0.87 2.78 15.17
N LEU A 27 -0.94 4.09 15.00
CA LEU A 27 0.11 5.01 15.39
C LEU A 27 -0.28 5.66 16.71
N ASP A 28 0.69 5.80 17.60
CA ASP A 28 0.54 6.67 18.77
C ASP A 28 0.38 8.13 18.34
N LYS A 29 -0.16 8.95 19.24
CA LYS A 29 -0.44 10.36 18.97
C LYS A 29 0.81 11.12 18.51
N GLU A 30 1.96 10.81 19.10
CA GLU A 30 3.25 11.41 18.74
C GLU A 30 3.67 11.07 17.31
N SER A 31 3.62 9.78 16.95
CA SER A 31 3.96 9.30 15.61
C SER A 31 3.05 9.91 14.54
N SER A 32 1.75 10.03 14.82
CA SER A 32 0.79 10.70 13.93
C SER A 32 1.12 12.19 13.75
N LEU A 33 1.47 12.89 14.83
CA LEU A 33 1.87 14.31 14.79
C LEU A 33 3.15 14.53 13.99
N ILE A 34 4.14 13.65 14.13
CA ILE A 34 5.39 13.71 13.35
C ILE A 34 5.08 13.56 11.86
N LEU A 35 4.26 12.58 11.49
CA LEU A 35 3.86 12.35 10.11
C LEU A 35 3.10 13.56 9.55
N GLU A 36 2.16 14.11 10.31
CA GLU A 36 1.35 15.26 9.87
C GLU A 36 2.20 16.51 9.67
N LYS A 37 3.09 16.85 10.62
CA LYS A 37 4.04 17.97 10.47
C LYS A 37 4.98 17.78 9.28
N TYR A 38 5.45 16.56 9.04
CA TYR A 38 6.29 16.26 7.88
C TYR A 38 5.52 16.46 6.57
N CYS A 39 4.26 16.00 6.51
CA CYS A 39 3.40 16.17 5.35
C CYS A 39 3.06 17.64 5.08
N GLU A 40 2.76 18.43 6.12
CA GLU A 40 2.50 19.87 6.01
C GLU A 40 3.72 20.65 5.53
N LYS A 41 4.91 20.34 6.08
CA LYS A 41 6.17 21.00 5.69
C LYS A 41 6.51 20.78 4.23
N GLU A 42 6.28 19.56 3.73
CA GLU A 42 6.62 19.16 2.36
C GLU A 42 5.46 19.35 1.37
N GLY A 43 4.26 19.67 1.85
CA GLY A 43 3.05 19.79 1.04
C GLY A 43 2.60 18.49 0.37
N ILE A 44 2.81 17.34 1.03
CA ILE A 44 2.51 16.01 0.48
C ILE A 44 1.38 15.30 1.23
N ASP A 45 0.76 14.31 0.59
CA ASP A 45 -0.26 13.46 1.22
C ASP A 45 0.36 12.50 2.26
N LYS A 46 -0.42 12.11 3.27
CA LYS A 46 -0.02 11.15 4.32
C LYS A 46 0.50 9.84 3.71
N SER A 47 -0.10 9.38 2.61
CA SER A 47 0.33 8.16 1.90
C SER A 47 1.76 8.29 1.36
N GLU A 48 2.10 9.45 0.82
CA GLU A 48 3.44 9.73 0.27
C GLU A 48 4.45 9.95 1.40
N GLY A 49 4.04 10.62 2.48
CA GLY A 49 4.83 10.76 3.69
C GLY A 49 5.26 9.40 4.28
N ILE A 50 4.32 8.46 4.39
CA ILE A 50 4.60 7.09 4.86
C ILE A 50 5.56 6.38 3.90
N ARG A 51 5.36 6.48 2.58
CA ARG A 51 6.25 5.85 1.59
C ARG A 51 7.68 6.39 1.66
N ARG A 52 7.84 7.71 1.78
CA ARG A 52 9.15 8.34 1.95
C ARG A 52 9.80 7.95 3.28
N GLY A 53 9.01 7.91 4.35
CA GLY A 53 9.46 7.43 5.66
C GLY A 53 9.93 5.98 5.64
N ILE A 54 9.25 5.08 4.92
CA ILE A 54 9.70 3.69 4.75
C ILE A 54 10.98 3.63 3.90
N LYS A 55 11.06 4.42 2.81
CA LYS A 55 12.26 4.47 1.97
C LYS A 55 13.50 4.95 2.73
N SER A 56 13.36 5.90 3.65
CA SER A 56 14.49 6.38 4.46
C SER A 56 15.01 5.35 5.46
N LEU A 57 14.24 4.28 5.74
CA LEU A 57 14.72 3.13 6.53
C LEU A 57 15.67 2.22 5.74
N LYS A 58 15.70 2.33 4.40
CA LYS A 58 16.57 1.49 3.55
C LYS A 58 18.06 1.83 3.71
N ASP A 59 18.35 3.10 3.99
CA ASP A 59 19.71 3.63 4.12
C ASP A 59 20.16 3.70 5.60
N LYS A 60 19.41 3.08 6.50
CA LYS A 60 19.62 3.06 7.95
C LYS A 60 20.10 1.69 8.41
#